data_AF-A0A2J6RFP7-F1
#
_entry.id   AF-A0A2J6RFP7-F1
#
_cell.length_a   1.000
_cell.length_b   1.000
_cell.length_c   1.000
_cell.angle_alpha   90.00
_cell.angle_beta   90.00
_cell.angle_gamma   90.00
#
_symmetry.space_group_name_H-M   'P 1'
#
loop_
_entity.id
_entity.type
_entity.pdbx_description
1 polymer ?
#
loop_
_entity_poly.entity_id
_entity_poly.type
_entity_poly.pdbx_seq_one_letter_code
_entity_poly.pdbx_strand_id
1 'polypeptide(L)'
;MLEGEYFDAVGCHTRLPYTLQSFGKTWLAGANLATGYSGCPTKLIAHSNLWPVSNNKSQAVFAGWIEKLATFLNATIETTSADEYWNATAGQPDTESFSYMQQVAFNLNWKNQIAKVIKSLHRDYAAKFGGRAPSSIHFPLHGCERSERYR
;
A
#
# COMPACT_ATOMS: atom_id res chain seq x y z
N MET A 1 13.23 8.68 -8.10
CA MET A 1 11.78 8.53 -7.92
C MET A 1 11.20 9.82 -7.37
N LEU A 2 10.28 10.42 -8.12
CA LEU A 2 9.45 11.54 -7.69
C LEU A 2 8.41 11.05 -6.68
N GLU A 3 7.88 11.96 -5.86
CA GLU A 3 7.00 11.65 -4.71
C GLU A 3 5.66 11.00 -5.12
N GLY A 4 5.25 11.15 -6.38
CA GLY A 4 4.08 10.47 -6.96
C GLY A 4 4.28 8.99 -7.27
N GLU A 5 5.53 8.54 -7.52
CA GLU A 5 5.79 7.18 -8.02
C GLU A 5 5.44 6.05 -7.02
N TYR A 6 5.17 6.39 -5.75
CA TYR A 6 4.80 5.39 -4.73
C TYR A 6 3.33 4.99 -4.77
N PHE A 7 2.46 5.87 -5.28
CA PHE A 7 1.02 5.61 -5.42
C PHE A 7 0.58 5.58 -6.89
N ASP A 8 1.45 6.00 -7.81
CA ASP A 8 1.20 5.90 -9.24
C ASP A 8 1.11 4.44 -9.67
N ALA A 9 -0.08 4.03 -10.06
CA ALA A 9 -0.35 2.73 -10.64
C ALA A 9 -0.89 2.90 -12.07
N VAL A 10 -0.29 2.19 -13.03
CA VAL A 10 -0.81 2.14 -14.39
C VAL A 10 -2.04 1.23 -14.41
N GLY A 11 -3.21 1.79 -14.71
CA GLY A 11 -4.47 1.07 -14.87
C GLY A 11 -4.88 0.89 -16.33
N CYS A 12 -5.65 -0.16 -16.63
CA CYS A 12 -6.26 -0.38 -17.94
C CYS A 12 -7.79 -0.43 -17.80
N HIS A 13 -8.49 0.21 -18.74
CA HIS A 13 -9.94 0.16 -18.83
C HIS A 13 -10.34 -0.78 -19.96
N THR A 14 -11.23 -1.72 -19.67
CA THR A 14 -11.79 -2.64 -20.68
C THR A 14 -13.30 -2.71 -20.50
N ARG A 15 -14.00 -3.12 -21.56
CA ARG A 15 -15.45 -3.30 -21.51
C ARG A 15 -15.87 -4.46 -20.61
N LEU A 16 -15.03 -5.50 -20.52
CA LEU A 16 -15.39 -6.78 -19.92
C LEU A 16 -14.25 -7.36 -19.06
N PRO A 17 -14.54 -7.97 -17.89
CA PRO A 17 -13.51 -8.43 -16.96
C PRO A 17 -12.54 -9.46 -17.55
N TYR A 18 -13.00 -10.31 -18.47
CA TYR A 18 -12.15 -11.31 -19.11
C TYR A 18 -11.11 -10.69 -20.04
N THR A 19 -11.43 -9.55 -20.68
CA THR A 19 -10.47 -8.80 -21.49
C THR A 19 -9.41 -8.17 -20.60
N LEU A 20 -9.79 -7.65 -19.43
CA LEU A 20 -8.85 -7.17 -18.42
C LEU A 20 -7.94 -8.30 -17.93
N GLN A 21 -8.47 -9.49 -17.68
CA GLN A 21 -7.68 -10.65 -17.27
C GLN A 21 -6.64 -11.03 -18.34
N SER A 22 -7.03 -11.12 -19.61
CA SER A 22 -6.10 -11.45 -20.70
C SER A 22 -5.02 -10.39 -20.89
N PHE A 23 -5.39 -9.10 -20.82
CA PHE A 23 -4.44 -8.00 -20.86
C PHE A 23 -3.47 -8.08 -19.67
N GLY A 24 -3.99 -8.23 -18.45
CA GLY A 24 -3.19 -8.32 -17.23
C GLY A 24 -2.20 -9.48 -17.24
N LYS A 25 -2.61 -10.67 -17.70
CA LYS A 25 -1.71 -11.82 -17.88
C LYS A 25 -0.57 -11.54 -18.84
N THR A 26 -0.84 -10.81 -19.92
CA THR A 26 0.17 -10.47 -20.93
C THR A 26 1.10 -9.37 -20.41
N TRP A 27 0.53 -8.31 -19.84
CA TRP A 27 1.25 -7.16 -19.29
C TRP A 27 2.16 -7.55 -18.11
N LEU A 28 1.71 -8.50 -17.30
CA LEU A 28 2.38 -8.95 -16.09
C LEU A 28 3.04 -10.33 -16.27
N ALA A 29 3.28 -10.78 -17.51
CA ALA A 29 3.80 -12.13 -17.78
C ALA A 29 5.15 -12.44 -17.10
N GLY A 30 5.97 -11.41 -16.85
CA GLY A 30 7.23 -11.52 -16.10
C GLY A 30 7.08 -11.35 -14.59
N ALA A 31 5.92 -10.91 -14.11
CA ALA A 31 5.61 -10.82 -12.69
C ALA A 31 4.96 -12.14 -12.26
N ASN A 32 5.51 -12.79 -11.24
CA ASN A 32 5.07 -14.10 -10.77
C ASN A 32 3.72 -14.01 -10.01
N LEU A 33 2.68 -13.48 -10.66
CA LEU A 33 1.36 -13.18 -10.10
C LEU A 33 0.34 -14.30 -10.35
N ALA A 34 0.74 -15.37 -11.03
CA ALA A 34 -0.16 -16.43 -11.46
C ALA A 34 -0.40 -17.53 -10.41
N THR A 35 0.23 -17.47 -9.24
CA THR A 35 0.07 -18.49 -8.20
C THR A 35 -0.97 -18.08 -7.14
N GLY A 36 -1.99 -18.93 -6.93
CA GLY A 36 -2.36 -19.23 -5.54
C GLY A 36 -3.83 -19.19 -5.08
N TYR A 37 -4.84 -19.03 -5.94
CA TYR A 37 -6.23 -19.09 -5.48
C TYR A 37 -6.94 -20.35 -6.00
N SER A 38 -7.21 -21.30 -5.10
CA SER A 38 -7.87 -22.57 -5.39
C SER A 38 -9.40 -22.50 -5.39
N GLY A 39 -9.98 -21.35 -5.02
CA GLY A 39 -11.42 -21.18 -4.90
C GLY A 39 -11.85 -19.72 -4.83
N CYS A 40 -13.16 -19.52 -4.90
CA CYS A 40 -13.78 -18.22 -4.70
C CYS A 40 -13.84 -17.86 -3.21
N PRO A 41 -13.79 -16.56 -2.85
CA PRO A 41 -13.95 -16.14 -1.46
C PRO A 41 -15.37 -16.45 -0.97
N THR A 42 -15.46 -17.00 0.26
CA THR A 42 -16.73 -17.35 0.92
C THR A 42 -17.13 -16.34 2.00
N LYS A 43 -16.38 -15.25 2.14
CA LYS A 43 -16.69 -14.14 3.05
C LYS A 43 -16.50 -12.82 2.31
N LEU A 44 -17.51 -11.97 2.36
CA LEU A 44 -17.49 -10.60 1.85
C LEU A 44 -17.53 -9.64 3.02
N ILE A 45 -16.65 -8.64 2.99
CA ILE A 45 -16.58 -7.62 4.05
C ILE A 45 -17.20 -6.34 3.50
N ALA A 46 -18.25 -5.87 4.17
CA ALA A 46 -18.86 -4.58 3.91
C ALA A 46 -18.44 -3.61 5.02
N HIS A 47 -17.63 -2.61 4.67
CA HIS A 47 -17.07 -1.69 5.66
C HIS A 47 -18.12 -0.73 6.22
N SER A 48 -18.41 -0.82 7.52
CA SER A 48 -19.44 -0.01 8.20
C SER A 48 -19.13 1.49 8.23
N ASN A 49 -17.86 1.87 8.12
CA ASN A 49 -17.41 3.27 8.09
C ASN A 49 -17.36 3.86 6.68
N LEU A 50 -17.49 3.02 5.65
CA LEU A 50 -17.66 3.48 4.28
C LEU A 50 -19.14 3.43 3.87
N TRP A 51 -19.89 2.44 4.37
CA TRP A 51 -21.27 2.14 4.02
C TRP A 51 -22.21 2.41 5.22
N PRO A 52 -23.39 3.04 5.03
CA PRO A 52 -24.01 3.40 3.76
C PRO A 52 -23.35 4.60 3.07
N VAL A 53 -23.40 4.60 1.75
CA VAL A 53 -22.92 5.74 0.95
C VAL A 53 -23.78 6.97 1.21
N SER A 54 -23.17 8.15 1.25
CA SER A 54 -23.88 9.43 1.46
C SER A 54 -24.95 9.74 0.39
N ASN A 55 -24.85 9.11 -0.79
CA ASN A 55 -25.82 9.25 -1.87
C ASN A 55 -26.84 8.10 -1.86
N ASN A 56 -28.07 8.40 -1.44
CA ASN A 56 -29.19 7.46 -1.37
C ASN A 56 -29.46 6.70 -2.69
N LYS A 57 -29.19 7.29 -3.87
CA LYS A 57 -29.39 6.61 -5.16
C LYS A 57 -28.37 5.49 -5.38
N SER A 58 -27.14 5.69 -4.94
CA SER A 58 -26.07 4.71 -5.04
C SER A 58 -26.25 3.57 -4.03
N GLN A 59 -26.84 3.87 -2.86
CA GLN A 59 -27.03 2.90 -1.78
C GLN A 59 -27.77 1.64 -2.24
N ALA A 60 -28.91 1.80 -2.92
CA ALA A 60 -29.72 0.67 -3.38
C ALA A 60 -28.97 -0.19 -4.43
N VAL A 61 -28.20 0.45 -5.31
CA VAL A 61 -27.42 -0.23 -6.34
C VAL A 61 -26.31 -1.08 -5.71
N PHE A 62 -25.55 -0.50 -4.78
CA PHE A 62 -24.45 -1.20 -4.12
C PHE A 62 -24.94 -2.30 -3.18
N ALA A 63 -26.00 -2.06 -2.39
CA ALA A 63 -26.60 -3.09 -1.53
C ALA A 63 -27.06 -4.29 -2.36
N GLY A 64 -27.82 -4.06 -3.43
CA GLY A 64 -28.29 -5.13 -4.31
C GLY A 64 -27.16 -5.84 -5.05
N TRP A 65 -26.05 -5.16 -5.37
CA TRP A 65 -24.86 -5.80 -5.93
C TRP A 65 -24.15 -6.71 -4.93
N ILE A 66 -23.95 -6.25 -3.68
CA ILE A 66 -23.31 -7.05 -2.61
C ILE A 66 -24.13 -8.31 -2.32
N GLU A 67 -25.45 -8.20 -2.20
CA GLU A 67 -26.35 -9.33 -1.95
C GLU A 67 -26.30 -10.37 -3.08
N LYS A 68 -26.33 -9.91 -4.34
CA LYS A 68 -26.23 -10.80 -5.50
C LYS A 68 -24.86 -11.47 -5.57
N LEU A 69 -23.79 -10.75 -5.26
CA LEU A 69 -22.44 -11.28 -5.22
C LEU A 69 -22.30 -12.34 -4.12
N ALA A 70 -22.81 -12.06 -2.91
CA ALA A 70 -22.82 -13.01 -1.80
C ALA A 70 -23.55 -14.30 -2.19
N THR A 71 -24.73 -14.16 -2.81
CA THR A 71 -25.52 -15.31 -3.29
C THR A 71 -24.76 -16.11 -4.35
N PHE A 72 -24.19 -15.44 -5.35
CA PHE A 72 -23.45 -16.08 -6.44
C PHE A 72 -22.22 -16.86 -5.95
N LEU A 73 -21.49 -16.29 -4.98
CA LEU A 73 -20.30 -16.90 -4.40
C LEU A 73 -20.60 -17.91 -3.27
N ASN A 74 -21.87 -18.02 -2.87
CA ASN A 74 -22.27 -18.69 -1.62
C ASN A 74 -21.45 -18.18 -0.41
N ALA A 75 -21.29 -16.86 -0.35
CA ALA A 75 -20.48 -16.18 0.65
C ALA A 75 -21.34 -15.57 1.76
N THR A 76 -20.78 -15.48 2.97
CA THR A 76 -21.37 -14.72 4.07
C THR A 76 -20.98 -13.24 3.96
N ILE A 77 -21.86 -12.35 4.41
CA ILE A 77 -21.56 -10.92 4.51
C ILE A 77 -21.23 -10.60 5.96
N GLU A 78 -20.07 -10.02 6.19
CA GLU A 78 -19.64 -9.50 7.49
C GLU A 78 -19.57 -7.98 7.42
N THR A 79 -20.12 -7.31 8.44
CA THR A 79 -20.06 -5.85 8.56
C THR A 79 -19.14 -5.48 9.70
N THR A 80 -18.02 -4.83 9.38
CA THR A 80 -17.00 -4.37 10.34
C THR A 80 -16.34 -3.11 9.79
N SER A 81 -15.78 -2.25 10.65
CA SER A 81 -15.03 -1.10 10.14
C SER A 81 -13.73 -1.54 9.47
N ALA A 82 -13.22 -0.74 8.53
CA ALA A 82 -11.92 -1.02 7.92
C ALA A 82 -10.79 -1.07 8.97
N ASP A 83 -10.88 -0.25 10.02
CA ASP A 83 -9.87 -0.16 11.07
C ASP A 83 -9.89 -1.37 12.01
N GLU A 84 -11.07 -1.81 12.44
CA GLU A 84 -11.20 -3.05 13.24
C GLU A 84 -10.72 -4.27 12.45
N TYR A 85 -11.10 -4.37 11.18
CA TYR A 85 -10.66 -5.46 10.33
C TYR A 85 -9.14 -5.45 10.15
N TRP A 86 -8.55 -4.29 9.89
CA TRP A 86 -7.10 -4.13 9.81
C TRP A 86 -6.43 -4.56 11.11
N ASN A 87 -6.85 -4.02 12.25
CA ASN A 87 -6.28 -4.33 13.56
C ASN A 87 -6.37 -5.83 13.89
N ALA A 88 -7.43 -6.51 13.46
CA ALA A 88 -7.62 -7.94 13.66
C ALA A 88 -6.76 -8.81 12.72
N THR A 89 -6.39 -8.32 11.53
CA THR A 89 -5.81 -9.16 10.46
C THR A 89 -4.40 -8.78 10.02
N ALA A 90 -3.93 -7.58 10.29
CA ALA A 90 -2.64 -7.06 9.80
C ALA A 90 -1.40 -7.77 10.40
N GLY A 91 -1.58 -8.64 11.40
CA GLY A 91 -0.49 -9.39 12.03
C GLY A 91 0.50 -8.49 12.79
N GLN A 92 0.08 -7.26 13.11
CA GLN A 92 0.84 -6.25 13.87
C GLN A 92 0.00 -5.83 15.09
N PRO A 93 -0.01 -6.64 16.17
CA PRO A 93 -0.99 -6.55 17.27
C PRO A 93 -1.03 -5.22 18.03
N ASP A 94 -0.09 -4.31 17.81
CA ASP A 94 -0.02 -3.00 18.48
C ASP A 94 0.04 -1.81 17.51
N THR A 95 -0.24 -2.01 16.21
CA THR A 95 -0.23 -0.92 15.22
C THR A 95 -1.62 -0.65 14.68
N GLU A 96 -2.28 0.36 15.25
CA GLU A 96 -3.52 0.90 14.70
C GLU A 96 -3.34 1.28 13.21
N SER A 97 -4.36 1.02 12.39
CA SER A 97 -4.37 1.33 10.94
C SER A 97 -3.85 2.74 10.63
N PHE A 98 -4.32 3.74 11.38
CA PHE A 98 -3.97 5.14 11.22
C PHE A 98 -2.49 5.39 11.51
N SER A 99 -1.97 4.84 12.61
CA SER A 99 -0.57 4.93 12.99
C SER A 99 0.34 4.25 11.95
N TYR A 100 -0.08 3.11 11.41
CA TYR A 100 0.64 2.43 10.34
C TYR A 100 0.70 3.28 9.06
N MET A 101 -0.43 3.82 8.62
CA MET A 101 -0.49 4.66 7.42
C MET A 101 0.34 5.94 7.58
N GLN A 102 0.34 6.55 8.77
CA GLN A 102 1.23 7.68 9.07
C GLN A 102 2.71 7.28 9.04
N GLN A 103 3.07 6.12 9.59
CA GLN A 103 4.45 5.63 9.53
C GLN A 103 4.89 5.37 8.10
N VAL A 104 4.03 4.80 7.24
CA VAL A 104 4.33 4.63 5.82
C VAL A 104 4.58 5.98 5.17
N ALA A 105 3.69 6.96 5.36
CA ALA A 105 3.87 8.30 4.82
C ALA A 105 5.15 8.98 5.32
N PHE A 106 5.44 8.89 6.63
CA PHE A 106 6.66 9.42 7.23
C PHE A 106 7.91 8.76 6.64
N ASN A 107 7.93 7.44 6.53
CA ASN A 107 9.08 6.70 5.98
C ASN A 107 9.31 7.02 4.50
N LEU A 108 8.24 7.18 3.71
CA LEU A 108 8.32 7.60 2.31
C LEU A 108 8.89 9.02 2.20
N ASN A 109 8.38 9.96 2.99
CA ASN A 109 8.87 11.33 3.04
C ASN A 109 10.34 11.37 3.49
N TRP A 110 10.70 10.61 4.52
CA TRP A 110 12.06 10.52 5.04
C TRP A 110 13.04 9.96 4.01
N LYS A 111 12.67 8.87 3.31
CA LYS A 111 13.45 8.31 2.20
C LYS A 111 13.67 9.36 1.11
N ASN A 112 12.65 10.16 0.78
CA ASN A 112 12.76 11.23 -0.22
C ASN A 112 13.70 12.34 0.25
N GLN A 113 13.59 12.78 1.50
CA GLN A 113 14.50 13.77 2.11
C GLN A 113 15.95 13.28 2.08
N ILE A 114 16.19 12.01 2.41
CA ILE A 114 17.51 11.39 2.30
C ILE A 114 18.03 11.47 0.85
N ALA A 115 17.23 11.00 -0.10
CA ALA A 115 17.67 10.84 -1.49
C ALA A 115 17.91 12.18 -2.20
N LYS A 116 17.05 13.18 -1.97
CA LYS A 116 17.05 14.42 -2.75
C LYS A 116 17.81 15.56 -2.09
N VAL A 117 17.75 15.66 -0.76
CA VAL A 117 18.28 16.82 -0.03
C VAL A 117 19.49 16.43 0.78
N ILE A 118 19.35 15.48 1.71
CA ILE A 118 20.36 15.20 2.72
C ILE A 118 21.65 14.62 2.10
N LYS A 119 21.55 13.65 1.18
CA LYS A 119 22.73 13.08 0.50
C LYS A 119 23.53 14.12 -0.28
N SER A 120 22.84 14.96 -1.05
CA SER A 120 23.48 16.05 -1.81
C SER A 120 24.13 17.07 -0.87
N LEU A 121 23.42 17.48 0.18
CA LEU A 121 23.94 18.40 1.19
C LEU A 121 25.19 17.86 1.90
N HIS A 122 25.20 16.59 2.29
CA HIS A 122 26.37 15.95 2.90
C HIS A 122 27.57 15.94 1.96
N ARG A 123 27.36 15.57 0.68
CA ARG A 123 28.42 15.57 -0.33
C ARG A 123 29.00 16.97 -0.53
N ASP A 124 28.15 17.97 -0.69
CA ASP A 124 28.57 19.33 -1.02
C ASP A 124 29.24 20.01 0.19
N TYR A 125 28.74 19.73 1.41
CA TYR A 125 29.38 20.16 2.66
C TYR A 125 30.76 19.50 2.84
N ALA A 126 30.86 18.18 2.64
CA ALA A 126 32.13 17.47 2.73
C ALA A 126 33.15 18.00 1.71
N ALA A 127 32.73 18.30 0.48
CA ALA A 127 33.59 18.91 -0.53
C ALA A 127 34.12 20.28 -0.11
N LYS A 128 33.29 21.10 0.55
CA LYS A 128 33.67 22.45 1.00
C LYS A 128 34.52 22.46 2.28
N PHE A 129 34.34 21.48 3.16
CA PHE A 129 34.93 21.46 4.50
C PHE A 129 35.89 20.28 4.72
N GLY A 130 36.57 19.83 3.66
CA GLY A 130 37.66 18.84 3.76
C GLY A 130 37.22 17.49 4.30
N GLY A 131 36.06 16.99 3.87
CA GLY A 131 35.52 15.68 4.24
C GLY A 131 34.69 15.66 5.53
N ARG A 132 34.43 16.82 6.17
CA ARG A 132 33.61 16.89 7.38
C ARG A 132 32.13 16.68 7.07
N ALA A 133 31.38 16.13 8.02
CA ALA A 133 29.91 16.03 7.96
C ALA A 133 29.25 17.16 8.78
N PRO A 134 28.03 17.61 8.42
CA PRO A 134 27.29 18.59 9.20
C PRO A 134 26.79 18.00 10.52
N SER A 135 26.98 18.71 11.64
CA SER A 135 26.72 18.21 13.01
C SER A 135 25.25 18.17 13.43
N SER A 136 24.35 18.86 12.71
CA SER A 136 22.94 19.02 13.08
C SER A 136 21.98 18.05 12.38
N ILE A 137 22.46 17.14 11.53
CA ILE A 137 21.62 16.11 10.90
C ILE A 137 21.88 14.78 11.62
N HIS A 138 21.18 14.58 12.74
CA HIS A 138 21.23 13.31 13.46
C HIS A 138 20.52 12.23 12.65
N PHE A 139 21.33 11.33 12.08
CA PHE A 139 20.87 10.08 11.50
C PHE A 139 20.64 9.05 12.62
N PRO A 140 19.48 8.37 12.68
CA PRO A 140 19.45 7.03 13.24
C PRO A 140 20.10 6.08 12.22
N LEU A 141 21.44 6.01 12.20
CA LEU A 141 22.21 5.05 11.38
C LEU A 141 22.26 3.64 12.00
N HIS A 142 21.60 3.41 13.13
CA HIS A 142 21.56 2.11 13.79
C HIS A 142 20.54 1.18 13.10
N GLY A 143 20.88 0.67 11.92
CA GLY A 143 20.09 -0.42 11.33
C GLY A 143 20.57 -1.01 10.01
N CYS A 144 21.30 -0.28 9.17
CA CYS A 144 21.42 -0.70 7.75
C CYS A 144 22.83 -0.97 7.20
N GLU A 145 23.93 -0.66 7.90
CA GLU A 145 25.28 -0.74 7.28
C GLU A 145 26.32 -1.60 8.02
N ARG A 146 25.92 -2.50 8.94
CA ARG A 146 26.90 -3.32 9.68
C ARG A 146 27.23 -4.72 9.11
N SER A 147 26.68 -5.13 7.97
CA SER A 147 26.91 -6.49 7.43
C SER A 147 27.94 -6.61 6.30
N GLU A 148 28.44 -5.53 5.71
CA GLU A 148 29.31 -5.62 4.52
C GLU A 148 30.79 -5.29 4.76
N ARG A 149 31.22 -5.11 6.02
CA ARG A 149 32.63 -4.80 6.34
C ARG A 149 33.45 -5.92 6.99
N TYR A 150 33.02 -7.17 6.79
CA TYR A 150 33.83 -8.37 7.07
C TYR A 150 33.61 -9.44 6.00
N ARG A 151 34.10 -9.20 4.77
CA ARG A 151 34.60 -10.22 3.83
C ARG A 151 35.70 -9.60 2.98
#